data_AF-A0A962DTE3-F1
#
_entry.id   AF-A0A962DTE3-F1
#
_cell.length_a   1.000
_cell.length_b   1.000
_cell.length_c   1.000
_cell.angle_alpha   90.00
_cell.angle_beta   90.00
_cell.angle_gamma   90.00
#
_symmetry.space_group_name_H-M   'P 1'
#
loop_
_entity.id
_entity.type
_entity.pdbx_description
1 polymer ?
#
loop_
_entity_poly.entity_id
_entity_poly.type
_entity_poly.pdbx_seq_one_letter_code
_entity_poly.pdbx_strand_id
1 'polypeptide(L)'
;IAPLVFATLVVGIAKMGDVSTVGRIGVKALVWFVGASLMSLLLGLVLVNLFQPGAHIGIELPGAEAQTDIVATGMSLQDFITHLVPSSIVDGMARNEILQIVVFAVFFGVGCAGVGEKAKVLVDALEGLSYVMLRMTLLVMWFAPFAVFAAVAAAIAKSGAEVFLVYGRFMAEFYLGIVLLWCLLFMAAWAVIGRRAVALFKAVREPTLLAFATASSEAAYPKTLAMLEKFGCSNRVASFVLPLGYSFNLDGSMMYCTFAVMFIAQAYGIDLSAGQQLTMLLILMVTSKGMAGVPRASLVVIAATLSQFNIPEAGLLLLLAVDHFLDMARSATNVIGNSVATAVVSHWDGQLRSEAEVNAELLHAVGEDQPA
;
A
#
# COMPACT_ATOMS: atom_id res chain seq x y z
N ILE A 1 -2.99 11.13 -9.72
CA ILE A 1 -1.88 10.23 -9.33
C ILE A 1 -1.01 9.91 -10.54
N ALA A 2 -1.57 9.34 -11.61
CA ALA A 2 -0.82 8.92 -12.80
C ALA A 2 0.19 9.95 -13.36
N PRO A 3 -0.14 11.24 -13.57
CA PRO A 3 0.84 12.20 -14.11
C PRO A 3 2.01 12.46 -13.16
N LEU A 4 1.75 12.46 -11.85
CA LEU A 4 2.78 12.65 -10.83
C LEU A 4 3.73 11.46 -10.78
N VAL A 5 3.19 10.23 -10.72
CA VAL A 5 4.00 9.00 -10.69
C VAL A 5 4.87 8.91 -11.95
N PHE A 6 4.28 9.11 -13.13
CA PHE A 6 5.01 9.08 -14.39
C PHE A 6 6.14 10.12 -14.43
N ALA A 7 5.82 11.39 -14.15
CA ALA A 7 6.78 12.48 -14.21
C ALA A 7 7.94 12.29 -13.22
N THR A 8 7.63 11.99 -11.96
CA THR A 8 8.63 11.83 -10.90
C THR A 8 9.56 10.64 -11.14
N LEU A 9 9.04 9.51 -11.62
CA LEU A 9 9.84 8.34 -11.99
C LEU A 9 10.77 8.62 -13.17
N VAL A 10 10.23 9.19 -14.25
CA VAL A 10 11.03 9.50 -15.45
C VAL A 10 12.14 10.49 -15.08
N VAL A 11 11.83 11.55 -14.35
CA VAL A 11 12.82 12.53 -13.89
C VAL A 11 13.87 11.88 -12.99
N GLY A 12 13.43 11.07 -12.02
CA GLY A 12 14.33 10.36 -11.11
C GLY A 12 15.32 9.45 -11.86
N ILE A 13 14.84 8.68 -12.83
CA ILE A 13 15.64 7.73 -13.61
C ILE A 13 16.51 8.42 -14.65
N ALA A 14 15.97 9.39 -15.38
CA ALA A 14 16.74 10.13 -16.37
C ALA A 14 17.88 10.92 -15.73
N LYS A 15 17.66 11.52 -14.56
CA LYS A 15 18.70 12.21 -13.77
C LYS A 15 19.62 11.25 -13.01
N MET A 16 19.26 9.96 -12.86
CA MET A 16 20.16 8.95 -12.29
C MET A 16 21.30 8.62 -13.25
N GLY A 17 21.05 8.60 -14.56
CA GLY A 17 22.05 8.33 -15.60
C GLY A 17 22.61 6.90 -15.63
N ASP A 18 22.40 6.11 -14.56
CA ASP A 18 22.96 4.78 -14.38
C ASP A 18 21.87 3.74 -14.04
N VAL A 19 21.63 2.84 -14.99
CA VAL A 19 20.70 1.71 -14.87
C VAL A 19 21.07 0.79 -13.70
N SER A 20 22.36 0.68 -13.36
CA SER A 20 22.82 -0.17 -12.26
C SER A 20 22.31 0.34 -10.90
N THR A 21 22.19 1.66 -10.74
CA THR A 21 21.67 2.29 -9.54
C THR A 21 20.17 2.05 -9.37
N VAL A 22 19.39 2.11 -10.46
CA VAL A 22 17.95 1.78 -10.45
C VAL A 22 17.73 0.33 -10.02
N GLY A 23 18.48 -0.61 -10.61
CA GLY A 23 18.42 -2.03 -10.25
C GLY A 23 18.76 -2.27 -8.77
N ARG A 24 19.81 -1.63 -8.26
CA ARG A 24 20.23 -1.74 -6.86
C ARG A 24 19.16 -1.25 -5.89
N ILE A 25 18.56 -0.08 -6.14
CA ILE A 25 17.48 0.46 -5.31
C ILE A 25 16.26 -0.47 -5.36
N GLY A 26 15.91 -0.98 -6.55
CA GLY A 26 14.79 -1.91 -6.73
C GLY A 26 14.96 -3.21 -5.97
N VAL A 27 16.15 -3.83 -6.02
CA VAL A 27 16.42 -5.06 -5.25
C VAL A 27 16.34 -4.80 -3.75
N LYS A 28 16.93 -3.69 -3.25
CA LYS A 28 16.83 -3.31 -1.84
C LYS A 28 15.37 -3.12 -1.40
N ALA A 29 14.56 -2.48 -2.23
CA ALA A 29 13.14 -2.28 -1.98
C ALA A 29 12.38 -3.61 -1.96
N LEU A 30 12.57 -4.49 -2.96
CA LEU A 30 11.92 -5.79 -3.01
C LEU A 30 12.29 -6.69 -1.83
N VAL A 31 13.56 -6.69 -1.40
CA VAL A 31 14.00 -7.41 -0.20
C VAL A 31 13.26 -6.91 1.04
N TRP A 32 13.14 -5.59 1.21
CA TRP A 32 12.35 -5.02 2.30
C TRP A 32 10.87 -5.43 2.19
N PHE A 33 10.27 -5.29 1.01
CA PHE A 33 8.85 -5.58 0.79
C PHE A 33 8.48 -7.02 1.09
N VAL A 34 9.32 -7.98 0.68
CA VAL A 34 9.12 -9.39 1.00
C VAL A 34 9.24 -9.62 2.51
N GLY A 35 10.25 -9.04 3.15
CA GLY A 35 10.43 -9.16 4.61
C GLY A 35 9.26 -8.57 5.41
N ALA A 36 8.82 -7.37 5.07
CA ALA A 36 7.69 -6.70 5.74
C ALA A 36 6.36 -7.44 5.50
N SER A 37 6.14 -7.94 4.29
CA SER A 37 4.96 -8.76 3.96
C SER A 37 4.94 -10.06 4.76
N LEU A 38 6.07 -10.77 4.86
CA LEU A 38 6.16 -12.00 5.65
C LEU A 38 5.92 -11.73 7.14
N MET A 39 6.51 -10.66 7.67
CA MET A 39 6.27 -10.22 9.05
C MET A 39 4.78 -9.94 9.30
N SER A 40 4.13 -9.25 8.37
CA SER A 40 2.70 -8.91 8.45
C SER A 40 1.79 -10.15 8.39
N LEU A 41 2.03 -11.04 7.43
CA LEU A 41 1.33 -12.32 7.29
C LEU A 41 1.48 -13.20 8.55
N LEU A 42 2.70 -13.33 9.05
CA LEU A 42 2.99 -14.12 10.25
C LEU A 42 2.35 -13.53 11.49
N LEU A 43 2.39 -12.20 11.66
CA LEU A 43 1.70 -11.53 12.76
C LEU A 43 0.20 -11.80 12.70
N GLY A 44 -0.43 -11.63 11.53
CA GLY A 44 -1.84 -11.94 11.32
C GLY A 44 -2.17 -13.38 11.69
N LEU A 45 -1.33 -14.33 11.29
CA LEU A 45 -1.50 -15.75 11.60
C LEU A 45 -1.39 -16.04 13.10
N VAL A 46 -0.38 -15.48 13.77
CA VAL A 46 -0.19 -15.66 15.21
C VAL A 46 -1.39 -15.11 15.99
N LEU A 47 -1.83 -13.90 15.66
CA LEU A 47 -2.93 -13.25 16.37
C LEU A 47 -4.27 -13.97 16.17
N VAL A 48 -4.59 -14.39 14.94
CA VAL A 48 -5.86 -15.07 14.66
C VAL A 48 -5.93 -16.47 15.27
N ASN A 49 -4.80 -17.19 15.35
CA ASN A 49 -4.74 -18.45 16.09
C ASN A 49 -4.82 -18.25 17.61
N LEU A 50 -4.30 -17.15 18.13
CA LEU A 50 -4.34 -16.83 19.56
C LEU A 50 -5.74 -16.40 20.02
N PHE A 51 -6.38 -15.50 19.27
CA PHE A 51 -7.67 -14.91 19.68
C PHE A 51 -8.89 -15.71 19.22
N GLN A 52 -8.73 -16.48 18.14
CA GLN A 52 -9.78 -17.30 17.53
C GLN A 52 -11.11 -16.52 17.33
N PRO A 53 -11.08 -15.39 16.59
CA PRO A 53 -12.25 -14.53 16.45
C PRO A 53 -13.46 -15.24 15.83
N GLY A 54 -13.24 -16.22 14.96
CA GLY A 54 -14.32 -16.93 14.26
C GLY A 54 -14.92 -18.09 15.05
N ALA A 55 -14.23 -18.63 16.05
CA ALA A 55 -14.61 -19.88 16.72
C ALA A 55 -15.95 -19.80 17.49
N HIS A 56 -16.39 -18.58 17.83
CA HIS A 56 -17.60 -18.34 18.61
C HIS A 56 -18.83 -18.01 17.74
N ILE A 57 -18.65 -17.96 16.42
CA ILE A 57 -19.70 -17.56 15.48
C ILE A 57 -20.54 -18.78 15.06
N GLY A 58 -19.91 -19.94 14.84
CA GLY A 58 -20.59 -21.22 14.63
C GLY A 58 -21.66 -21.20 13.52
N ILE A 59 -21.30 -20.70 12.32
CA ILE A 59 -22.22 -20.66 11.19
C ILE A 59 -22.23 -22.02 10.48
N GLU A 60 -23.42 -22.53 10.17
CA GLU A 60 -23.57 -23.73 9.36
C GLU A 60 -23.02 -23.52 7.95
N LEU A 61 -22.38 -24.55 7.40
CA LEU A 61 -21.86 -24.49 6.03
C LEU A 61 -23.01 -24.14 5.06
N PRO A 62 -22.86 -23.09 4.24
CA PRO A 62 -23.90 -22.70 3.31
C PRO A 62 -24.20 -23.83 2.32
N GLY A 63 -25.47 -23.98 1.93
CA GLY A 63 -25.85 -24.83 0.80
C GLY A 63 -25.19 -24.36 -0.50
N ALA A 64 -25.06 -25.27 -1.48
CA ALA A 64 -24.33 -25.05 -2.75
C ALA A 64 -24.83 -23.85 -3.61
N GLU A 65 -25.94 -23.22 -3.24
CA GLU A 65 -26.56 -22.08 -3.93
C GLU A 65 -26.14 -20.72 -3.38
N ALA A 66 -25.44 -20.65 -2.25
CA ALA A 66 -24.93 -19.39 -1.69
C ALA A 66 -23.68 -18.92 -2.44
N GLN A 67 -23.87 -18.39 -3.65
CA GLN A 67 -22.79 -17.81 -4.45
C GLN A 67 -22.57 -16.36 -4.09
N THR A 68 -21.30 -15.95 -4.01
CA THR A 68 -20.93 -14.53 -3.96
C THR A 68 -20.73 -14.00 -5.38
N ASP A 69 -21.14 -12.77 -5.66
CA ASP A 69 -20.85 -12.08 -6.93
C ASP A 69 -19.34 -11.76 -7.15
N ILE A 70 -18.49 -12.14 -6.18
CA ILE A 70 -17.03 -11.96 -6.26
C ILE A 70 -16.47 -13.10 -7.09
N VAL A 71 -16.02 -12.78 -8.31
CA VAL A 71 -15.36 -13.75 -9.18
C VAL A 71 -14.01 -14.14 -8.57
N ALA A 72 -13.85 -15.42 -8.20
CA ALA A 72 -12.60 -16.01 -7.70
C ALA A 72 -11.51 -16.16 -8.79
N THR A 73 -11.37 -15.18 -9.69
CA THR A 73 -10.26 -15.13 -10.64
C THR A 73 -9.06 -14.50 -9.95
N GLY A 74 -8.31 -15.30 -9.21
CA GLY A 74 -6.94 -14.94 -8.86
C GLY A 74 -6.13 -14.79 -10.16
N MET A 75 -5.27 -13.77 -10.24
CA MET A 75 -4.37 -13.61 -11.38
C MET A 75 -3.30 -14.70 -11.33
N SER A 76 -3.12 -15.46 -12.42
CA SER A 76 -2.00 -16.41 -12.50
C SER A 76 -0.68 -15.65 -12.60
N LEU A 77 0.44 -16.31 -12.30
CA LEU A 77 1.76 -15.69 -12.46
C LEU A 77 2.02 -15.26 -13.91
N GLN A 78 1.53 -16.04 -14.89
CA GLN A 78 1.64 -15.71 -16.30
C GLN A 78 0.84 -14.45 -16.64
N ASP A 79 -0.41 -14.36 -16.17
CA ASP A 79 -1.27 -13.19 -16.40
C ASP A 79 -0.72 -11.95 -15.71
N PHE A 80 -0.11 -12.11 -14.53
CA PHE A 80 0.57 -11.02 -13.84
C PHE A 80 1.72 -10.47 -14.67
N ILE A 81 2.60 -11.35 -15.20
CA ILE A 81 3.74 -10.92 -16.01
C ILE A 81 3.28 -10.23 -17.29
N THR A 82 2.25 -10.74 -17.97
CA THR A 82 1.74 -10.11 -19.20
C THR A 82 1.04 -8.77 -18.90
N HIS A 83 0.36 -8.64 -17.76
CA HIS A 83 -0.29 -7.40 -17.31
C HIS A 83 0.70 -6.29 -16.93
N LEU A 84 1.96 -6.62 -16.62
CA LEU A 84 3.00 -5.61 -16.31
C LEU A 84 3.26 -4.64 -17.46
N VAL A 85 3.16 -5.13 -18.70
CA VAL A 85 3.47 -4.34 -19.89
C VAL A 85 2.15 -3.77 -20.46
N PRO A 86 1.91 -2.46 -20.34
CA PRO A 86 0.69 -1.87 -20.87
C PRO A 86 0.62 -2.01 -22.39
N SER A 87 -0.54 -2.43 -22.91
CA SER A 87 -0.84 -2.36 -24.35
C SER A 87 -0.89 -0.90 -24.83
N SER A 88 -1.30 0.02 -23.95
CA SER A 88 -1.30 1.46 -24.16
C SER A 88 -1.04 2.18 -22.85
N ILE A 89 -0.02 3.04 -22.83
CA ILE A 89 0.26 3.86 -21.65
C ILE A 89 -0.89 4.82 -21.33
N VAL A 90 -1.62 5.30 -22.35
CA VAL A 90 -2.76 6.20 -22.16
C VAL A 90 -3.89 5.48 -21.42
N ASP A 91 -4.16 4.22 -21.77
CA ASP A 91 -5.16 3.41 -21.06
C ASP A 91 -4.73 3.10 -19.63
N GLY A 92 -3.48 2.69 -19.42
CA GLY A 92 -2.93 2.45 -18.09
C GLY A 92 -3.00 3.69 -17.18
N MET A 93 -2.71 4.88 -17.73
CA MET A 93 -2.87 6.15 -17.01
C MET A 93 -4.34 6.49 -16.72
N ALA A 94 -5.25 6.25 -17.67
CA ALA A 94 -6.68 6.52 -17.50
C ALA A 94 -7.31 5.62 -16.42
N ARG A 95 -6.86 4.36 -16.33
CA ARG A 95 -7.32 3.36 -15.35
C ARG A 95 -6.59 3.44 -14.00
N ASN A 96 -5.59 4.29 -13.87
CA ASN A 96 -4.69 4.36 -12.71
C ASN A 96 -3.97 3.03 -12.41
N GLU A 97 -3.56 2.30 -13.45
CA GLU A 97 -2.73 1.10 -13.34
C GLU A 97 -1.28 1.48 -12.97
N ILE A 98 -1.03 1.73 -11.68
CA ILE A 98 0.25 2.26 -11.17
C ILE A 98 1.43 1.40 -11.62
N LEU A 99 1.28 0.07 -11.57
CA LEU A 99 2.37 -0.85 -11.92
C LEU A 99 2.77 -0.74 -13.40
N GLN A 100 1.79 -0.64 -14.30
CA GLN A 100 2.04 -0.42 -15.73
C GLN A 100 2.72 0.94 -15.98
N ILE A 101 2.26 1.99 -15.27
CA ILE A 101 2.88 3.32 -15.33
C ILE A 101 4.34 3.25 -14.86
N VAL A 102 4.63 2.51 -13.79
CA VAL A 102 5.99 2.31 -13.27
C VAL A 102 6.87 1.60 -14.30
N VAL A 103 6.42 0.47 -14.84
CA VAL A 103 7.16 -0.31 -15.84
C VAL A 103 7.48 0.56 -17.05
N PHE A 104 6.49 1.25 -17.60
CA PHE A 104 6.70 2.17 -18.72
C PHE A 104 7.66 3.32 -18.36
N ALA A 105 7.47 3.97 -17.21
CA ALA A 105 8.31 5.08 -16.76
C ALA A 105 9.77 4.67 -16.59
N VAL A 106 10.04 3.42 -16.18
CA VAL A 106 11.41 2.88 -16.10
C VAL A 106 12.05 2.81 -17.48
N PHE A 107 11.41 2.16 -18.46
CA PHE A 107 11.93 2.09 -19.82
C PHE A 107 12.08 3.48 -20.45
N PHE A 108 11.08 4.34 -20.24
CA PHE A 108 11.09 5.70 -20.78
C PHE A 108 12.22 6.55 -20.16
N GLY A 109 12.40 6.49 -18.84
CA GLY A 109 13.47 7.19 -18.13
C GLY A 109 14.86 6.70 -18.54
N VAL A 110 15.05 5.39 -18.68
CA VAL A 110 16.31 4.81 -19.19
C VAL A 110 16.55 5.24 -20.65
N GLY A 111 15.50 5.28 -21.48
CA GLY A 111 15.57 5.81 -22.84
C GLY A 111 15.99 7.28 -22.87
N CYS A 112 15.42 8.12 -22.00
CA CYS A 112 15.82 9.53 -21.87
C CYS A 112 17.30 9.67 -21.47
N ALA A 113 17.77 8.88 -20.51
CA ALA A 113 19.17 8.86 -20.11
C ALA A 113 20.10 8.45 -21.27
N GLY A 114 19.71 7.44 -22.05
CA GLY A 114 20.47 6.95 -23.20
C GLY A 114 20.53 7.94 -24.37
N VAL A 115 19.46 8.72 -24.60
CA VAL A 115 19.41 9.78 -25.62
C VAL A 115 20.28 11.00 -25.23
N GLY A 116 20.44 11.23 -23.92
CA GLY A 116 21.29 12.30 -23.39
C GLY A 116 20.71 13.69 -23.65
N GLU A 117 21.51 14.61 -24.16
CA GLU A 117 21.19 16.05 -24.22
C GLU A 117 19.91 16.37 -24.99
N LYS A 118 19.58 15.60 -26.04
CA LYS A 118 18.33 15.78 -26.80
C LYS A 118 17.07 15.52 -25.98
N ALA A 119 17.14 14.67 -24.95
CA ALA A 119 16.02 14.38 -24.06
C ALA A 119 15.90 15.39 -22.91
N LYS A 120 16.89 16.27 -22.70
CA LYS A 120 16.95 17.19 -21.56
C LYS A 120 15.71 18.08 -21.46
N VAL A 121 15.27 18.67 -22.57
CA VAL A 121 14.07 19.53 -22.62
C VAL A 121 12.83 18.78 -22.13
N LEU A 122 12.71 17.50 -22.48
CA LEU A 122 11.59 16.66 -22.06
C LEU A 122 11.67 16.31 -20.56
N VAL A 123 12.86 15.99 -20.06
CA VAL A 123 13.08 15.70 -18.64
C VAL A 123 12.81 16.93 -17.79
N ASP A 124 13.25 18.11 -18.20
CA ASP A 124 13.02 19.38 -17.49
C ASP A 124 11.52 19.75 -17.50
N ALA A 125 10.82 19.50 -18.60
CA ALA A 125 9.37 19.68 -18.67
C ALA A 125 8.61 18.74 -17.72
N LEU A 126 9.03 17.47 -17.62
CA LEU A 126 8.46 16.50 -16.68
C LEU A 126 8.79 16.85 -15.23
N GLU A 127 9.96 17.44 -14.96
CA GLU A 127 10.28 17.96 -13.65
C GLU A 127 9.34 19.11 -13.27
N GLY A 128 9.12 20.07 -14.16
CA GLY A 128 8.13 21.12 -13.97
C GLY A 128 6.72 20.54 -13.70
N LEU A 129 6.30 19.54 -14.47
CA LEU A 129 5.04 18.83 -14.23
C LEU A 129 4.99 18.21 -12.82
N SER A 130 6.08 17.60 -12.35
CA SER A 130 6.13 17.02 -11.00
C SER A 130 5.87 18.07 -9.91
N TYR A 131 6.50 19.24 -10.00
CA TYR A 131 6.29 20.34 -9.05
C TYR A 131 4.86 20.89 -9.11
N VAL A 132 4.30 21.05 -10.32
CA VAL A 132 2.90 21.46 -10.49
C VAL A 132 1.95 20.44 -9.85
N MET A 133 2.19 19.15 -10.04
CA MET A 133 1.39 18.08 -9.46
C MET A 133 1.50 18.01 -7.93
N LEU A 134 2.70 18.24 -7.36
CA LEU A 134 2.89 18.38 -5.92
C LEU A 134 2.10 19.58 -5.38
N ARG A 135 2.17 20.74 -6.04
CA ARG A 135 1.43 21.94 -5.63
C ARG A 135 -0.08 21.74 -5.72
N MET A 136 -0.55 21.14 -6.80
CA MET A 136 -1.97 20.81 -6.99
C MET A 136 -2.46 19.87 -5.89
N THR A 137 -1.64 18.90 -5.48
CA THR A 137 -2.00 18.03 -4.35
C THR A 137 -2.23 18.86 -3.09
N LEU A 138 -1.32 19.78 -2.76
CA LEU A 138 -1.44 20.58 -1.55
C LEU A 138 -2.73 21.42 -1.57
N LEU A 139 -3.15 21.93 -2.73
CA LEU A 139 -4.43 22.63 -2.87
C LEU A 139 -5.62 21.71 -2.57
N VAL A 140 -5.63 20.49 -3.13
CA VAL A 140 -6.69 19.50 -2.86
C VAL A 140 -6.72 19.11 -1.37
N MET A 141 -5.56 19.05 -0.72
CA MET A 141 -5.46 18.71 0.70
C MET A 141 -6.13 19.71 1.65
N TRP A 142 -6.43 20.94 1.22
CA TRP A 142 -7.24 21.88 2.03
C TRP A 142 -8.68 21.37 2.23
N PHE A 143 -9.17 20.56 1.29
CA PHE A 143 -10.49 19.94 1.39
C PHE A 143 -10.47 18.61 2.14
N ALA A 144 -9.29 18.09 2.51
CA ALA A 144 -9.15 16.80 3.18
C ALA A 144 -10.00 16.68 4.46
N PRO A 145 -10.09 17.68 5.36
CA PRO A 145 -10.90 17.55 6.57
C PRO A 145 -12.39 17.31 6.27
N PHE A 146 -12.94 17.96 5.24
CA PHE A 146 -14.33 17.77 4.82
C PHE A 146 -14.55 16.39 4.18
N ALA A 147 -13.59 15.95 3.35
CA ALA A 147 -13.63 14.62 2.75
C ALA A 147 -13.56 13.52 3.81
N VAL A 148 -12.68 13.68 4.81
CA VAL A 148 -12.55 12.77 5.97
C VAL A 148 -13.85 12.68 6.74
N PHE A 149 -14.43 13.83 7.09
CA PHE A 149 -15.70 13.88 7.80
C PHE A 149 -16.82 13.19 7.01
N ALA A 150 -16.95 13.51 5.73
CA ALA A 150 -17.98 12.93 4.86
C ALA A 150 -17.81 11.41 4.69
N ALA A 151 -16.58 10.93 4.52
CA ALA A 151 -16.29 9.51 4.36
C ALA A 151 -16.64 8.71 5.63
N VAL A 152 -16.21 9.19 6.81
CA VAL A 152 -16.52 8.54 8.10
C VAL A 152 -18.02 8.58 8.39
N ALA A 153 -18.69 9.71 8.13
CA ALA A 153 -20.13 9.83 8.32
C ALA A 153 -20.91 8.88 7.38
N ALA A 154 -20.53 8.79 6.10
CA ALA A 154 -21.14 7.89 5.14
C ALA A 154 -20.95 6.42 5.52
N ALA A 155 -19.78 6.05 6.05
CA ALA A 155 -19.49 4.72 6.56
C ALA A 155 -20.47 4.33 7.68
N ILE A 156 -20.62 5.20 8.68
CA ILE A 156 -21.53 4.97 9.81
C ILE A 156 -22.99 4.91 9.33
N ALA A 157 -23.39 5.81 8.43
CA ALA A 157 -24.74 5.84 7.88
C ALA A 157 -25.10 4.57 7.09
N LYS A 158 -24.13 3.98 6.36
CA LYS A 158 -24.34 2.79 5.55
C LYS A 158 -24.32 1.49 6.36
N SER A 159 -23.36 1.36 7.28
CA SER A 159 -23.18 0.12 8.04
C SER A 159 -24.01 0.06 9.32
N GLY A 160 -24.52 1.20 9.82
CA GLY A 160 -25.26 1.26 11.08
C GLY A 160 -24.35 1.07 12.31
N ALA A 161 -24.81 1.55 13.47
CA ALA A 161 -24.05 1.43 14.71
C ALA A 161 -24.07 0.00 15.29
N GLU A 162 -25.05 -0.83 14.90
CA GLU A 162 -25.21 -2.20 15.40
C GLU A 162 -24.13 -3.16 14.89
N VAL A 163 -23.49 -2.85 13.76
CA VAL A 163 -22.37 -3.64 13.22
C VAL A 163 -21.20 -3.71 14.22
N PHE A 164 -21.00 -2.65 15.02
CA PHE A 164 -19.98 -2.65 16.09
C PHE A 164 -20.30 -3.61 17.25
N LEU A 165 -21.56 -3.99 17.45
CA LEU A 165 -21.94 -4.95 18.50
C LEU A 165 -21.71 -6.40 18.06
N VAL A 166 -22.06 -6.71 16.81
CA VAL A 166 -21.96 -8.08 16.26
C VAL A 166 -20.51 -8.43 15.87
N TYR A 167 -19.81 -7.49 15.22
CA TYR A 167 -18.43 -7.69 14.75
C TYR A 167 -17.38 -6.98 15.61
N GLY A 168 -17.79 -6.36 16.71
CA GLY A 168 -16.90 -5.56 17.56
C GLY A 168 -15.67 -6.31 18.04
N ARG A 169 -15.82 -7.58 18.40
CA ARG A 169 -14.69 -8.43 18.81
C ARG A 169 -13.69 -8.64 17.67
N PHE A 170 -14.17 -9.06 16.50
CA PHE A 170 -13.32 -9.25 15.32
C PHE A 170 -12.61 -7.95 14.91
N MET A 171 -13.33 -6.83 14.89
CA MET A 171 -12.76 -5.52 14.60
C MET A 171 -11.72 -5.11 15.64
N ALA A 172 -12.01 -5.25 16.94
CA ALA A 172 -11.09 -4.88 18.00
C ALA A 172 -9.79 -5.69 17.93
N GLU A 173 -9.89 -7.01 17.70
CA GLU A 173 -8.73 -7.88 17.56
C GLU A 173 -7.90 -7.54 16.30
N PHE A 174 -8.56 -7.22 15.18
CA PHE A 174 -7.88 -6.77 13.98
C PHE A 174 -7.17 -5.42 14.18
N TYR A 175 -7.84 -4.45 14.80
CA TYR A 175 -7.26 -3.13 15.09
C TYR A 175 -6.10 -3.23 16.08
N LEU A 176 -6.18 -4.12 17.07
CA LEU A 176 -5.06 -4.45 17.94
C LEU A 176 -3.89 -5.01 17.11
N GLY A 177 -4.17 -5.91 16.17
CA GLY A 177 -3.16 -6.41 15.24
C GLY A 177 -2.50 -5.29 14.41
N ILE A 178 -3.27 -4.30 13.96
CA ILE A 178 -2.75 -3.15 13.21
C ILE A 178 -1.80 -2.33 14.08
N VAL A 179 -2.17 -2.07 15.34
CA VAL A 179 -1.32 -1.35 16.29
C VAL A 179 -0.02 -2.13 16.55
N LEU A 180 -0.11 -3.45 16.74
CA LEU A 180 1.07 -4.30 16.90
C LEU A 180 1.96 -4.28 15.66
N LEU A 181 1.37 -4.31 14.46
CA LEU A 181 2.10 -4.19 13.20
C LEU A 181 2.81 -2.84 13.09
N TRP A 182 2.17 -1.75 13.50
CA TRP A 182 2.81 -0.42 13.54
C TRP A 182 3.98 -0.39 14.52
N CYS A 183 3.85 -1.03 15.68
CA CYS A 183 4.96 -1.20 16.61
C CYS A 183 6.11 -2.01 16.00
N LEU A 184 5.83 -3.10 15.29
CA LEU A 184 6.84 -3.89 14.59
C LEU A 184 7.55 -3.07 13.49
N LEU A 185 6.78 -2.37 12.65
CA LEU A 185 7.31 -1.48 11.61
C LEU A 185 8.15 -0.34 12.21
N PHE A 186 7.71 0.22 13.34
CA PHE A 186 8.47 1.23 14.07
C PHE A 186 9.78 0.66 14.62
N MET A 187 9.77 -0.54 15.21
CA MET A 187 10.97 -1.20 15.70
C MET A 187 11.94 -1.54 14.56
N ALA A 188 11.42 -2.01 13.41
CA ALA A 188 12.21 -2.27 12.23
C ALA A 188 12.84 -0.97 11.68
N ALA A 189 12.07 0.12 11.62
CA ALA A 189 12.58 1.44 11.27
C ALA A 189 13.67 1.89 12.25
N TRP A 190 13.41 1.80 13.55
CA TRP A 190 14.35 2.20 14.60
C TRP A 190 15.65 1.39 14.53
N ALA A 191 15.59 0.09 14.24
CA ALA A 191 16.76 -0.75 14.10
C ALA A 191 17.69 -0.31 12.95
N VAL A 192 17.15 0.31 11.91
CA VAL A 192 17.92 0.73 10.73
C VAL A 192 18.29 2.22 10.77
N ILE A 193 17.32 3.11 11.03
CA ILE A 193 17.50 4.57 10.99
C ILE A 193 17.57 5.22 12.38
N GLY A 194 17.53 4.43 13.46
CA GLY A 194 17.67 4.90 14.84
C GLY A 194 16.55 5.85 15.27
N ARG A 195 16.93 6.89 16.03
CA ARG A 195 15.99 7.88 16.58
C ARG A 195 15.18 8.62 15.50
N ARG A 196 15.65 8.65 14.25
CA ARG A 196 14.93 9.27 13.13
C ARG A 196 13.61 8.56 12.80
N ALA A 197 13.42 7.32 13.25
CA ALA A 197 12.12 6.65 13.15
C ALA A 197 10.98 7.46 13.80
N VAL A 198 11.25 8.17 14.91
CA VAL A 198 10.26 9.03 15.57
C VAL A 198 9.89 10.21 14.68
N ALA A 199 10.88 10.85 14.06
CA ALA A 199 10.65 11.96 13.14
C ALA A 199 9.88 11.49 11.90
N LEU A 200 10.19 10.29 11.37
CA LEU A 200 9.47 9.69 10.26
C LEU A 200 7.98 9.50 10.58
N PHE A 201 7.65 8.83 11.68
CA PHE A 201 6.26 8.57 12.07
C PHE A 201 5.48 9.86 12.35
N LYS A 202 6.16 10.90 12.85
CA LYS A 202 5.56 12.25 12.98
C LYS A 202 5.29 12.88 11.61
N ALA A 203 6.24 12.79 10.68
CA ALA A 203 6.12 13.37 9.34
C ALA A 203 4.98 12.73 8.53
N VAL A 204 4.75 11.43 8.68
CA VAL A 204 3.74 10.71 7.90
C VAL A 204 2.36 10.63 8.57
N ARG A 205 2.18 11.27 9.72
CA ARG A 205 0.88 11.29 10.43
C ARG A 205 -0.27 11.80 9.56
N GLU A 206 -0.07 12.93 8.87
CA GLU A 206 -1.07 13.52 8.00
C GLU A 206 -1.47 12.61 6.82
N PRO A 207 -0.53 12.09 6.00
CA PRO A 207 -0.89 11.16 4.93
C PRO A 207 -1.49 9.86 5.46
N THR A 208 -1.06 9.35 6.62
CA THR A 208 -1.68 8.17 7.26
C THR A 208 -3.13 8.44 7.64
N LEU A 209 -3.44 9.60 8.25
CA LEU A 209 -4.81 9.98 8.60
C LEU A 209 -5.69 10.16 7.36
N LEU A 210 -5.13 10.71 6.28
CA LEU A 210 -5.84 10.83 5.02
C LEU A 210 -6.19 9.45 4.47
N ALA A 211 -5.22 8.53 4.38
CA ALA A 211 -5.46 7.17 3.89
C ALA A 211 -6.43 6.39 4.78
N PHE A 212 -6.38 6.62 6.11
CA PHE A 212 -7.35 6.07 7.03
C PHE A 212 -8.77 6.54 6.68
N ALA A 213 -8.94 7.84 6.50
CA ALA A 213 -10.26 8.41 6.28
C ALA A 213 -10.84 8.13 4.90
N THR A 214 -10.00 8.08 3.86
CA THR A 214 -10.44 7.80 2.49
C THR A 214 -10.49 6.31 2.17
N ALA A 215 -9.98 5.46 3.07
CA ALA A 215 -9.71 4.06 2.82
C ALA A 215 -8.87 3.79 1.55
N SER A 216 -8.09 4.78 1.07
CA SER A 216 -7.21 4.62 -0.09
C SER A 216 -5.80 5.11 0.24
N SER A 217 -4.87 4.18 0.18
CA SER A 217 -3.45 4.50 0.36
C SER A 217 -2.89 5.27 -0.84
N GLU A 218 -3.43 5.09 -2.05
CA GLU A 218 -3.04 5.85 -3.25
C GLU A 218 -3.52 7.30 -3.19
N ALA A 219 -4.67 7.58 -2.59
CA ALA A 219 -5.14 8.94 -2.37
C ALA A 219 -4.16 9.77 -1.52
N ALA A 220 -3.43 9.12 -0.61
CA ALA A 220 -2.38 9.73 0.19
C ALA A 220 -1.01 9.81 -0.50
N TYR A 221 -0.80 9.11 -1.62
CA TYR A 221 0.48 9.03 -2.34
C TYR A 221 1.20 10.38 -2.46
N PRO A 222 0.57 11.45 -2.98
CA PRO A 222 1.33 12.65 -3.27
C PRO A 222 1.75 13.39 -1.99
N LYS A 223 0.93 13.34 -0.94
CA LYS A 223 1.27 13.88 0.37
C LYS A 223 2.37 13.05 1.04
N THR A 224 2.31 11.72 0.93
CA THR A 224 3.36 10.81 1.40
C THR A 224 4.70 11.12 0.75
N LEU A 225 4.73 11.29 -0.59
CA LEU A 225 5.93 11.67 -1.33
C LEU A 225 6.53 12.98 -0.81
N ALA A 226 5.70 14.04 -0.71
CA ALA A 226 6.15 15.34 -0.22
C ALA A 226 6.71 15.27 1.23
N MET A 227 6.05 14.52 2.12
CA MET A 227 6.51 14.38 3.51
C MET A 227 7.80 13.56 3.63
N LEU A 228 8.00 12.56 2.77
CA LEU A 228 9.23 11.76 2.76
C LEU A 228 10.41 12.55 2.20
N GLU A 229 10.18 13.38 1.19
CA GLU A 229 11.20 14.30 0.68
C GLU A 229 11.58 15.33 1.74
N LYS A 230 10.59 15.90 2.44
CA LYS A 230 10.82 16.78 3.58
C LYS A 230 11.57 16.09 4.71
N PHE A 231 11.28 14.82 4.98
CA PHE A 231 11.99 14.02 5.98
C PHE A 231 13.47 13.79 5.60
N GLY A 232 13.82 13.94 4.32
CA GLY A 232 15.19 13.84 3.81
C GLY A 232 15.44 12.66 2.86
N CYS A 233 14.40 11.90 2.49
CA CYS A 233 14.53 10.92 1.41
C CYS A 233 14.76 11.67 0.09
N SER A 234 15.75 11.27 -0.70
CA SER A 234 15.91 11.89 -2.01
C SER A 234 14.69 11.61 -2.89
N ASN A 235 14.24 12.61 -3.66
CA ASN A 235 13.15 12.46 -4.64
C ASN A 235 13.36 11.22 -5.53
N ARG A 236 14.61 10.97 -5.91
CA ARG A 236 15.07 9.79 -6.65
C ARG A 236 14.64 8.46 -6.03
N VAL A 237 14.89 8.26 -4.73
CA VAL A 237 14.52 7.02 -4.04
C VAL A 237 13.04 7.00 -3.73
N ALA A 238 12.48 8.11 -3.23
CA ALA A 238 11.07 8.19 -2.84
C ALA A 238 10.12 7.95 -4.01
N SER A 239 10.39 8.59 -5.15
CA SER A 239 9.58 8.47 -6.36
C SER A 239 9.67 7.09 -7.00
N PHE A 240 10.72 6.32 -6.73
CA PHE A 240 10.86 4.96 -7.23
C PHE A 240 10.29 3.90 -6.28
N VAL A 241 10.62 4.00 -4.98
CA VAL A 241 10.22 3.01 -3.98
C VAL A 241 8.73 3.10 -3.66
N LEU A 242 8.15 4.30 -3.57
CA LEU A 242 6.73 4.45 -3.20
C LEU A 242 5.80 3.80 -4.22
N PRO A 243 5.83 4.13 -5.54
CA PRO A 243 4.93 3.50 -6.51
C PRO A 243 5.06 1.98 -6.54
N LEU A 244 6.28 1.46 -6.41
CA LEU A 244 6.52 0.02 -6.35
C LEU A 244 5.90 -0.58 -5.08
N GLY A 245 6.04 0.11 -3.95
CA GLY A 245 5.48 -0.29 -2.67
C GLY A 245 3.96 -0.31 -2.62
N TYR A 246 3.26 0.56 -3.36
CA TYR A 246 1.80 0.48 -3.49
C TYR A 246 1.30 -0.78 -4.22
N SER A 247 2.19 -1.49 -4.91
CA SER A 247 1.88 -2.79 -5.53
C SER A 247 2.46 -3.97 -4.74
N PHE A 248 3.63 -3.80 -4.13
CA PHE A 248 4.40 -4.88 -3.53
C PHE A 248 4.51 -4.83 -2.00
N ASN A 249 4.10 -3.76 -1.33
CA ASN A 249 4.25 -3.56 0.12
C ASN A 249 2.94 -3.10 0.77
N LEU A 250 1.93 -3.95 0.67
CA LEU A 250 0.59 -3.72 1.19
C LEU A 250 0.45 -4.34 2.59
N ASP A 251 1.32 -3.94 3.52
CA ASP A 251 1.48 -4.57 4.84
C ASP A 251 0.15 -4.73 5.60
N GLY A 252 -0.69 -3.70 5.66
CA GLY A 252 -1.99 -3.80 6.33
C GLY A 252 -2.93 -4.78 5.63
N SER A 253 -2.93 -4.77 4.30
CA SER A 253 -3.74 -5.69 3.49
C SER A 253 -3.29 -7.14 3.65
N MET A 254 -1.97 -7.37 3.77
CA MET A 254 -1.41 -8.71 3.99
C MET A 254 -1.90 -9.33 5.30
N MET A 255 -1.78 -8.57 6.40
CA MET A 255 -2.26 -9.02 7.70
C MET A 255 -3.76 -9.32 7.65
N TYR A 256 -4.54 -8.44 7.01
CA TYR A 256 -5.97 -8.63 6.85
C TYR A 256 -6.32 -9.88 6.06
N CYS A 257 -5.68 -10.14 4.92
CA CYS A 257 -5.99 -11.32 4.12
C CYS A 257 -5.79 -12.60 4.94
N THR A 258 -4.70 -12.70 5.71
CA THR A 258 -4.50 -13.82 6.63
C THR A 258 -5.58 -13.88 7.70
N PHE A 259 -5.86 -12.74 8.35
CA PHE A 259 -6.82 -12.66 9.44
C PHE A 259 -8.23 -13.03 8.98
N ALA A 260 -8.63 -12.56 7.79
CA ALA A 260 -9.92 -12.80 7.14
C ALA A 260 -10.11 -14.26 6.74
N VAL A 261 -9.14 -14.87 6.05
CA VAL A 261 -9.23 -16.27 5.63
C VAL A 261 -9.34 -17.19 6.85
N MET A 262 -8.51 -16.97 7.87
CA MET A 262 -8.55 -17.75 9.10
C MET A 262 -9.82 -17.52 9.92
N PHE A 263 -10.31 -16.29 9.98
CA PHE A 263 -11.59 -15.97 10.62
C PHE A 263 -12.74 -16.74 9.98
N ILE A 264 -12.81 -16.75 8.64
CA ILE A 264 -13.86 -17.47 7.91
C ILE A 264 -13.72 -18.99 8.13
N ALA A 265 -12.50 -19.52 8.08
CA ALA A 265 -12.25 -20.94 8.36
C ALA A 265 -12.76 -21.33 9.76
N GLN A 266 -12.42 -20.54 10.78
CA GLN A 266 -12.89 -20.72 12.16
C GLN A 266 -14.40 -20.58 12.30
N ALA A 267 -15.02 -19.62 11.59
CA ALA A 267 -16.47 -19.40 11.62
C ALA A 267 -17.26 -20.60 11.09
N TYR A 268 -16.69 -21.33 10.12
CA TYR A 268 -17.23 -22.57 9.58
C TYR A 268 -16.77 -23.84 10.31
N GLY A 269 -15.93 -23.72 11.35
CA GLY A 269 -15.36 -24.88 12.03
C GLY A 269 -14.41 -25.71 11.16
N ILE A 270 -13.79 -25.10 10.15
CA ILE A 270 -12.80 -25.73 9.27
C ILE A 270 -11.42 -25.55 9.90
N ASP A 271 -10.88 -26.64 10.43
CA ASP A 271 -9.53 -26.67 10.99
C ASP A 271 -8.48 -26.79 9.89
N LEU A 272 -7.60 -25.79 9.82
CA LEU A 272 -6.41 -25.82 8.97
C LEU A 272 -5.20 -26.24 9.80
N SER A 273 -4.52 -27.31 9.38
CA SER A 273 -3.25 -27.73 9.96
C SER A 273 -2.18 -26.64 9.84
N ALA A 274 -1.16 -26.66 10.69
CA ALA A 274 -0.04 -25.71 10.63
C ALA A 274 0.65 -25.67 9.25
N GLY A 275 0.74 -26.83 8.58
CA GLY A 275 1.27 -26.93 7.21
C GLY A 275 0.38 -26.23 6.18
N GLN A 276 -0.94 -26.39 6.27
CA GLN A 276 -1.90 -25.69 5.39
C GLN A 276 -1.87 -24.18 5.64
N GLN A 277 -1.82 -23.75 6.90
CA GLN A 277 -1.71 -22.34 7.27
C GLN A 277 -0.43 -21.69 6.71
N LEU A 278 0.71 -22.39 6.78
CA LEU A 278 1.96 -21.88 6.19
C LEU A 278 1.88 -21.79 4.66
N THR A 279 1.36 -22.83 4.00
CA THR A 279 1.14 -22.83 2.55
C THR A 279 0.21 -21.69 2.14
N MET A 280 -0.85 -21.44 2.91
CA MET A 280 -1.77 -20.33 2.70
C MET A 280 -1.05 -18.98 2.80
N LEU A 281 -0.17 -18.78 3.78
CA LEU A 281 0.63 -17.55 3.85
C LEU A 281 1.52 -17.37 2.62
N LEU A 282 2.15 -18.43 2.11
CA LEU A 282 2.99 -18.37 0.91
C LEU A 282 2.16 -18.03 -0.33
N ILE A 283 0.96 -18.61 -0.47
CA ILE A 283 0.02 -18.29 -1.54
C ILE A 283 -0.40 -16.82 -1.45
N LEU A 284 -0.85 -16.36 -0.27
CA LEU A 284 -1.23 -14.97 -0.02
C LEU A 284 -0.08 -14.01 -0.33
N MET A 285 1.16 -14.37 0.02
CA MET A 285 2.34 -13.60 -0.32
C MET A 285 2.45 -13.39 -1.83
N VAL A 286 2.29 -14.43 -2.64
CA VAL A 286 2.36 -14.31 -4.10
C VAL A 286 1.14 -13.57 -4.67
N THR A 287 -0.08 -13.98 -4.30
CA THR A 287 -1.33 -13.45 -4.88
C THR A 287 -1.62 -12.00 -4.52
N SER A 288 -1.02 -11.50 -3.44
CA SER A 288 -1.11 -10.08 -3.06
C SER A 288 -0.34 -9.13 -3.96
N LYS A 289 0.71 -9.62 -4.64
CA LYS A 289 1.57 -8.81 -5.52
C LYS A 289 0.86 -8.69 -6.87
N GLY A 290 0.04 -7.65 -6.98
CA GLY A 290 -0.92 -7.50 -8.09
C GLY A 290 -2.29 -6.98 -7.66
N MET A 291 -2.50 -6.71 -6.36
CA MET A 291 -3.72 -6.05 -5.89
C MET A 291 -3.89 -4.61 -6.39
N ALA A 292 -2.81 -3.97 -6.87
CA ALA A 292 -2.86 -2.58 -7.33
C ALA A 292 -3.82 -2.42 -8.52
N GLY A 293 -4.71 -1.42 -8.46
CA GLY A 293 -5.62 -1.07 -9.56
C GLY A 293 -6.98 -1.79 -9.55
N VAL A 294 -7.18 -2.82 -8.70
CA VAL A 294 -8.44 -3.56 -8.63
C VAL A 294 -9.30 -3.08 -7.45
N PRO A 295 -10.53 -2.57 -7.67
CA PRO A 295 -11.44 -2.24 -6.58
C PRO A 295 -11.69 -3.45 -5.68
N ARG A 296 -11.56 -3.28 -4.35
CA ARG A 296 -11.72 -4.35 -3.36
C ARG A 296 -10.78 -5.55 -3.62
N ALA A 297 -9.58 -5.31 -4.16
CA ALA A 297 -8.59 -6.34 -4.50
C ALA A 297 -8.36 -7.39 -3.40
N SER A 298 -8.32 -6.95 -2.14
CA SER A 298 -8.16 -7.86 -0.99
C SER A 298 -9.26 -8.92 -0.90
N LEU A 299 -10.52 -8.57 -1.19
CA LEU A 299 -11.64 -9.52 -1.12
C LEU A 299 -11.54 -10.54 -2.25
N VAL A 300 -11.07 -10.14 -3.43
CA VAL A 300 -10.78 -11.05 -4.55
C VAL A 300 -9.67 -12.03 -4.17
N VAL A 301 -8.59 -11.53 -3.56
CA VAL A 301 -7.48 -12.38 -3.07
C VAL A 301 -7.94 -13.35 -1.98
N ILE A 302 -8.78 -12.88 -1.05
CA ILE A 302 -9.38 -13.73 -0.02
C ILE A 302 -10.27 -14.80 -0.67
N ALA A 303 -11.16 -14.44 -1.60
CA ALA A 303 -12.03 -15.40 -2.30
C ALA A 303 -11.22 -16.51 -2.98
N ALA A 304 -10.21 -16.13 -3.76
CA ALA A 304 -9.32 -17.06 -4.43
C ALA A 304 -8.58 -17.98 -3.44
N THR A 305 -8.23 -17.46 -2.26
CA THR A 305 -7.57 -18.24 -1.21
C THR A 305 -8.54 -19.20 -0.52
N LEU A 306 -9.75 -18.76 -0.19
CA LEU A 306 -10.79 -19.61 0.40
C LEU A 306 -11.06 -20.83 -0.50
N SER A 307 -11.24 -20.58 -1.80
CA SER A 307 -11.46 -21.60 -2.82
C SER A 307 -10.35 -22.67 -2.84
N GLN A 308 -9.09 -22.24 -2.81
CA GLN A 308 -7.91 -23.13 -2.83
C GLN A 308 -7.82 -24.05 -1.59
N PHE A 309 -8.39 -23.63 -0.46
CA PHE A 309 -8.39 -24.40 0.78
C PHE A 309 -9.74 -25.08 1.07
N ASN A 310 -10.63 -25.15 0.08
CA ASN A 310 -11.98 -25.72 0.20
C ASN A 310 -12.83 -25.06 1.30
N ILE A 311 -12.62 -23.76 1.53
CA ILE A 311 -13.43 -22.96 2.44
C ILE A 311 -14.52 -22.26 1.61
N PRO A 312 -15.80 -22.33 1.99
CA PRO A 312 -16.89 -21.70 1.23
C PRO A 312 -16.72 -20.17 1.10
N GLU A 313 -16.72 -19.68 -0.14
CA GLU A 313 -16.55 -18.25 -0.45
C GLU A 313 -17.70 -17.38 0.09
N ALA A 314 -18.88 -17.96 0.33
CA ALA A 314 -20.00 -17.32 1.03
C ALA A 314 -19.61 -16.67 2.37
N GLY A 315 -18.51 -17.14 3.00
CA GLY A 315 -17.98 -16.54 4.22
C GLY A 315 -17.52 -15.10 4.04
N LEU A 316 -17.23 -14.66 2.82
CA LEU A 316 -16.92 -13.26 2.50
C LEU A 316 -18.05 -12.30 2.88
N LEU A 317 -19.31 -12.77 2.86
CA LEU A 317 -20.46 -11.96 3.25
C LEU A 317 -20.34 -11.48 4.70
N LEU A 318 -19.66 -12.25 5.57
CA LEU A 318 -19.40 -11.88 6.96
C LEU A 318 -18.45 -10.69 7.07
N LEU A 319 -17.57 -10.50 6.10
CA LEU A 319 -16.61 -9.41 6.08
C LEU A 319 -17.19 -8.16 5.40
N LEU A 320 -18.07 -8.31 4.41
CA LEU A 320 -18.61 -7.19 3.64
C LEU A 320 -19.25 -6.10 4.50
N ALA A 321 -19.89 -6.47 5.62
CA ALA A 321 -20.52 -5.52 6.53
C ALA A 321 -19.52 -4.58 7.22
N VAL A 322 -18.31 -5.07 7.47
CA VAL A 322 -17.24 -4.38 8.22
C VAL A 322 -16.03 -3.99 7.38
N ASP A 323 -15.92 -4.50 6.15
CA ASP A 323 -14.73 -4.38 5.29
C ASP A 323 -14.30 -2.94 5.11
N HIS A 324 -15.25 -2.00 5.02
CA HIS A 324 -14.94 -0.58 4.93
C HIS A 324 -14.10 -0.09 6.12
N PHE A 325 -14.51 -0.41 7.36
CA PHE A 325 -13.76 0.00 8.56
C PHE A 325 -12.41 -0.69 8.67
N LEU A 326 -12.30 -1.92 8.17
CA LEU A 326 -11.03 -2.63 8.12
C LEU A 326 -10.12 -2.02 7.05
N ASP A 327 -10.69 -1.58 5.92
CA ASP A 327 -9.98 -0.92 4.82
C ASP A 327 -9.32 0.39 5.23
N MET A 328 -10.01 1.17 6.05
CA MET A 328 -9.44 2.38 6.66
C MET A 328 -8.10 2.07 7.36
N ALA A 329 -8.07 1.06 8.25
CA ALA A 329 -6.86 0.69 8.98
C ALA A 329 -5.78 0.06 8.06
N ARG A 330 -6.19 -0.73 7.06
CA ARG A 330 -5.27 -1.31 6.07
C ARG A 330 -4.57 -0.23 5.26
N SER A 331 -5.33 0.70 4.69
CA SER A 331 -4.82 1.79 3.86
C SER A 331 -3.87 2.71 4.65
N ALA A 332 -4.21 3.04 5.90
CA ALA A 332 -3.34 3.78 6.80
C ALA A 332 -2.00 3.05 7.07
N THR A 333 -2.06 1.74 7.31
CA THR A 333 -0.89 0.89 7.55
C THR A 333 -0.02 0.78 6.31
N ASN A 334 -0.61 0.67 5.12
CA ASN A 334 0.13 0.63 3.86
C ASN A 334 0.91 1.93 3.65
N VAL A 335 0.36 3.10 4.02
CA VAL A 335 1.11 4.36 3.97
C VAL A 335 2.31 4.34 4.92
N ILE A 336 2.14 3.85 6.16
CA ILE A 336 3.26 3.74 7.13
C ILE A 336 4.32 2.77 6.62
N GLY A 337 3.92 1.56 6.21
CA GLY A 337 4.81 0.52 5.70
C GLY A 337 5.65 1.02 4.52
N ASN A 338 5.00 1.65 3.55
CA ASN A 338 5.68 2.25 2.40
C ASN A 338 6.61 3.40 2.79
N SER A 339 6.21 4.22 3.76
CA SER A 339 7.07 5.29 4.28
C SER A 339 8.33 4.76 4.98
N VAL A 340 8.17 3.72 5.80
CA VAL A 340 9.30 3.03 6.44
C VAL A 340 10.21 2.41 5.39
N ALA A 341 9.64 1.70 4.41
CA ALA A 341 10.41 1.09 3.34
C ALA A 341 11.23 2.13 2.57
N THR A 342 10.61 3.25 2.19
CA THR A 342 11.31 4.35 1.50
C THR A 342 12.44 4.93 2.33
N ALA A 343 12.23 5.17 3.63
CA ALA A 343 13.24 5.71 4.52
C ALA A 343 14.42 4.73 4.72
N VAL A 344 14.12 3.44 4.90
CA VAL A 344 15.12 2.40 5.07
C VAL A 344 15.94 2.21 3.79
N VAL A 345 15.29 2.10 2.62
CA VAL A 345 15.99 1.98 1.34
C VAL A 345 16.83 3.22 1.07
N SER A 346 16.33 4.42 1.39
CA SER A 346 17.11 5.67 1.30
C SER A 346 18.34 5.64 2.18
N HIS A 347 18.23 5.10 3.41
CA HIS A 347 19.36 4.92 4.30
C HIS A 347 20.39 3.91 3.76
N TRP A 348 19.93 2.74 3.31
CA TRP A 348 20.79 1.71 2.71
C TRP A 348 21.48 2.14 1.41
N ASP A 349 20.92 3.10 0.68
CA ASP A 349 21.54 3.68 -0.52
C ASP A 349 22.36 4.94 -0.23
N GLY A 350 22.49 5.35 1.03
CA GLY A 350 23.23 6.56 1.43
C GLY A 350 22.60 7.86 0.94
N GLN A 351 21.30 7.82 0.61
CA GLN A 351 20.53 8.93 0.03
C GLN A 351 19.58 9.59 1.04
N LEU A 352 19.63 9.18 2.31
CA LEU A 352 18.86 9.81 3.38
C LEU A 352 19.63 11.02 3.94
N ARG A 353 19.22 12.21 3.52
CA ARG A 353 19.86 13.49 3.90
C ARG A 353 19.59 13.84 5.35
N SER A 354 20.45 14.69 5.93
CA SER A 354 20.19 15.28 7.25
C SER A 354 19.06 16.33 7.16
N GLU A 355 18.35 16.57 8.26
CA GLU A 355 17.25 17.57 8.30
C GLU A 355 17.70 18.98 7.89
N ALA A 356 18.98 19.30 8.04
CA ALA A 356 19.57 20.60 7.67
C ALA A 356 19.86 20.74 6.16
N GLU A 357 19.86 19.66 5.39
CA GLU A 357 20.21 19.62 3.94
C GLU A 357 18.98 19.52 3.03
N VAL A 358 17.78 19.71 3.59
CA VAL A 358 16.53 19.68 2.81
C VAL A 358 16.50 20.89 1.88
N ASN A 359 16.34 20.61 0.58
CA ASN A 359 16.52 21.56 -0.51
C ASN A 359 15.52 22.73 -0.41
N ALA A 360 15.98 23.97 -0.45
CA ALA A 360 15.15 25.17 -0.28
C ALA A 360 14.00 25.26 -1.29
N GLU A 361 14.22 24.81 -2.53
CA GLU A 361 13.20 24.76 -3.59
C GLU A 361 12.01 23.83 -3.25
N LEU A 362 12.27 22.78 -2.46
CA LEU A 362 11.24 21.84 -2.02
C LEU A 362 10.37 22.44 -0.92
N LEU A 363 10.97 23.20 0.00
CA LEU A 363 10.26 23.94 1.05
C LEU A 363 9.28 24.96 0.44
N HIS A 364 9.72 25.63 -0.63
CA HIS A 364 8.89 26.58 -1.37
C HIS A 364 7.72 25.90 -2.11
N ALA A 365 7.95 24.71 -2.71
CA ALA A 365 6.89 23.94 -3.38
C ALA A 365 5.86 23.37 -2.38
N VAL A 366 6.31 22.97 -1.18
CA VAL A 366 5.48 22.39 -0.12
C VAL A 366 4.74 23.46 0.71
N GLY A 367 5.05 24.74 0.49
CA GLY A 367 4.27 25.87 1.01
C GLY A 367 4.69 26.40 2.37
N GLU A 368 5.96 26.22 2.77
CA GLU A 368 6.48 26.74 4.04
C GLU A 368 7.19 28.10 3.94
N ASP A 369 7.38 28.65 2.73
CA ASP A 369 7.98 29.98 2.50
C ASP A 369 6.97 31.15 2.55
N GLN A 370 5.78 30.96 3.14
CA GLN A 370 4.93 32.10 3.49
C GLN A 370 5.24 32.52 4.94
N PRO A 371 5.89 33.68 5.18
CA PRO A 371 5.90 34.25 6.51
C PRO A 371 4.44 34.48 6.95
N ALA A 372 4.17 34.13 8.21
CA ALA A 372 2.87 34.24 8.86
C ALA A 372 2.23 35.64 8.75
#